data_AF-S9QSQ4-F1
#
_entry.id   AF-S9QSQ4-F1
#
_cell.length_a   1.000
_cell.length_b   1.000
_cell.length_c   1.000
_cell.angle_alpha   90.00
_cell.angle_beta   90.00
_cell.angle_gamma   90.00
#
_symmetry.space_group_name_H-M   'P 1'
#
loop_
_entity.id
_entity.type
_entity.pdbx_description
1 polymer ?
#
loop_
_entity_poly.entity_id
_entity_poly.type
_entity_poly.pdbx_seq_one_letter_code
_entity_poly.pdbx_strand_id
1 'polypeptide(L)'
;MKELAKLGLLHLDCLTASGRTLGEELEEIRGEADGRVIHPAATPIAPTGGVVGLKGNLAPDGAIVKVAGMAPEEQVFTGPARVFECEEDAFEAVKKRAYKEGEVIVIRNEGPAGGPGMREMLATTAALSGQGMGKKVALITDGRFSGATRGLCVGHVGPEAAHGGPIALLRDGDMITIDAIRGELSVALSEEELAARRAAWTGPRPTQYTSGAVWKFAKLCGPARYGAVTHPGAAGESHIYMDQ
;
A
#
# COMPACT_ATOMS: atom_id res chain seq x y z
N MET A 1 20.15 6.94 -11.78
CA MET A 1 21.10 6.99 -10.64
C MET A 1 22.08 8.16 -10.75
N LYS A 2 22.78 8.40 -11.88
CA LYS A 2 23.64 9.60 -12.04
C LYS A 2 22.96 10.92 -11.65
N GLU A 3 21.72 11.14 -12.11
CA GLU A 3 20.94 12.33 -11.71
C GLU A 3 20.72 12.44 -10.20
N LEU A 4 20.51 11.32 -9.51
CA LEU A 4 20.37 11.29 -8.05
C LEU A 4 21.71 11.56 -7.35
N ALA A 5 22.82 11.07 -7.91
CA ALA A 5 24.17 11.34 -7.42
C ALA A 5 24.54 12.83 -7.53
N LYS A 6 24.12 13.52 -8.62
CA LYS A 6 24.29 14.98 -8.79
C LYS A 6 23.65 15.77 -7.63
N LEU A 7 22.60 15.23 -7.00
CA LEU A 7 21.90 15.82 -5.86
C LEU A 7 22.44 15.34 -4.50
N GLY A 8 23.45 14.46 -4.46
CA GLY A 8 23.94 13.87 -3.21
C GLY A 8 22.97 12.91 -2.53
N LEU A 9 21.99 12.35 -3.27
CA LEU A 9 20.94 11.47 -2.73
C LEU A 9 21.31 9.98 -2.74
N LEU A 10 22.56 9.64 -3.09
CA LEU A 10 23.05 8.26 -3.16
C LEU A 10 24.28 8.06 -2.29
N HIS A 11 24.36 6.90 -1.63
CA HIS A 11 25.57 6.39 -0.99
C HIS A 11 26.45 5.74 -2.07
N LEU A 12 27.47 6.47 -2.53
CA LEU A 12 28.32 6.06 -3.65
C LEU A 12 29.35 4.99 -3.28
N ASP A 13 29.62 4.81 -1.99
CA ASP A 13 30.54 3.84 -1.42
C ASP A 13 29.94 2.44 -1.27
N CYS A 14 28.63 2.27 -1.51
CA CYS A 14 27.97 0.96 -1.48
C CYS A 14 28.61 0.00 -2.49
N LEU A 15 29.07 -1.15 -2.01
CA LEU A 15 29.52 -2.26 -2.87
C LEU A 15 28.39 -2.80 -3.73
N THR A 16 28.72 -3.17 -4.95
CA THR A 16 27.82 -3.81 -5.90
C THR A 16 28.25 -5.25 -6.20
N ALA A 17 27.43 -6.00 -6.92
CA ALA A 17 27.72 -7.39 -7.27
C ALA A 17 28.96 -7.57 -8.17
N SER A 18 29.49 -6.50 -8.77
CA SER A 18 30.74 -6.55 -9.55
C SER A 18 32.00 -6.49 -8.68
N GLY A 19 31.86 -6.20 -7.39
CA GLY A 19 32.98 -5.90 -6.48
C GLY A 19 33.42 -4.42 -6.52
N ARG A 20 32.89 -3.61 -7.44
CA ARG A 20 33.08 -2.16 -7.46
C ARG A 20 32.01 -1.44 -6.62
N THR A 21 32.33 -0.24 -6.17
CA THR A 21 31.39 0.67 -5.52
C THR A 21 30.37 1.23 -6.52
N LEU A 22 29.23 1.68 -6.02
CA LEU A 22 28.19 2.31 -6.85
C LEU A 22 28.74 3.54 -7.58
N GLY A 23 29.63 4.32 -6.96
CA GLY A 23 30.30 5.47 -7.58
C GLY A 23 31.10 5.07 -8.81
N GLU A 24 31.96 4.06 -8.69
CA GLU A 24 32.76 3.52 -9.80
C GLU A 24 31.88 2.96 -10.93
N GLU A 25 30.77 2.31 -10.60
CA GLU A 25 29.79 1.87 -11.61
C GLU A 25 29.16 3.05 -12.37
N LEU A 26 28.85 4.14 -11.66
CA LEU A 26 28.23 5.32 -12.28
C LEU A 26 29.20 6.11 -13.17
N GLU A 27 30.50 6.06 -12.89
CA GLU A 27 31.54 6.68 -13.73
C GLU A 27 31.63 6.04 -15.11
N GLU A 28 31.29 4.75 -15.25
CA GLU A 28 31.29 4.03 -16.53
C GLU A 28 30.10 4.38 -17.44
N ILE A 29 29.05 4.98 -16.88
CA ILE A 29 27.84 5.34 -17.63
C ILE A 29 28.10 6.63 -18.44
N ARG A 30 28.14 6.48 -19.76
CA ARG A 30 28.28 7.59 -20.73
C ARG A 30 26.97 8.30 -21.10
N GLY A 31 25.83 7.66 -20.83
CA GLY A 31 24.51 8.24 -21.11
C GLY A 31 24.14 9.35 -20.13
N GLU A 32 23.42 10.36 -20.63
CA GLU A 32 22.83 11.45 -19.83
C GLU A 32 21.30 11.39 -19.87
N ALA A 33 20.66 12.11 -18.94
CA ALA A 33 19.21 12.26 -18.94
C ALA A 33 18.74 12.93 -20.24
N ASP A 34 17.82 12.27 -20.96
CA ASP A 34 17.39 12.69 -22.29
C ASP A 34 16.33 13.81 -22.28
N GLY A 35 15.81 14.17 -21.10
CA GLY A 35 14.82 15.24 -20.92
C GLY A 35 13.41 14.90 -21.36
N ARG A 36 13.16 13.68 -21.89
CA ARG A 36 11.83 13.21 -22.30
C ARG A 36 11.38 11.98 -21.52
N VAL A 37 12.25 10.98 -21.36
CA VAL A 37 11.99 9.77 -20.57
C VAL A 37 12.62 9.93 -19.19
N ILE A 38 13.91 10.27 -19.14
CA ILE A 38 14.61 10.60 -17.91
C ILE A 38 14.78 12.11 -17.85
N HIS A 39 14.07 12.76 -16.94
CA HIS A 39 14.22 14.18 -16.69
C HIS A 39 15.51 14.47 -15.88
N PRO A 40 16.27 15.52 -16.23
CA PRO A 40 17.38 15.99 -15.41
C PRO A 40 16.92 16.34 -13.99
N ALA A 41 17.81 16.15 -13.02
CA ALA A 41 17.56 16.48 -11.62
C ALA A 41 17.15 17.94 -11.39
N ALA A 42 17.62 18.86 -12.24
CA ALA A 42 17.27 20.28 -12.18
C ALA A 42 15.85 20.61 -12.68
N THR A 43 15.23 19.71 -13.45
CA THR A 43 13.90 19.89 -14.05
C THR A 43 13.05 18.64 -13.87
N PRO A 44 12.77 18.22 -12.62
CA PRO A 44 12.03 17.01 -12.35
C PRO A 44 10.54 17.19 -12.70
N ILE A 45 9.82 16.07 -12.89
CA ILE A 45 8.36 16.09 -13.07
C ILE A 45 7.65 16.62 -11.81
N ALA A 46 8.16 16.24 -10.62
CA ALA A 46 7.66 16.69 -9.32
C ALA A 46 8.85 16.88 -8.36
N PRO A 47 8.77 17.81 -7.39
CA PRO A 47 9.86 18.08 -6.45
C PRO A 47 10.06 16.97 -5.41
N THR A 48 9.07 16.11 -5.20
CA THR A 48 9.09 15.00 -4.23
C THR A 48 8.80 13.66 -4.90
N GLY A 49 9.13 12.57 -4.21
CA GLY A 49 8.86 11.21 -4.67
C GLY A 49 7.35 10.95 -4.85
N GLY A 50 7.04 10.03 -5.78
CA GLY A 50 5.66 9.71 -6.15
C GLY A 50 4.95 8.68 -5.26
N VAL A 51 5.54 8.32 -4.13
CA VAL A 51 5.01 7.36 -3.15
C VAL A 51 5.05 8.00 -1.77
N VAL A 52 3.91 7.99 -1.07
CA VAL A 52 3.74 8.62 0.23
C VAL A 52 3.32 7.59 1.26
N GLY A 53 3.92 7.65 2.44
CA GLY A 53 3.47 6.93 3.62
C GLY A 53 2.35 7.69 4.31
N LEU A 54 1.25 7.00 4.61
CA LEU A 54 0.12 7.53 5.36
C LEU A 54 0.09 6.93 6.76
N LYS A 55 -0.35 7.72 7.75
CA LYS A 55 -0.60 7.29 9.12
C LYS A 55 -1.84 7.98 9.69
N GLY A 56 -2.46 7.38 10.69
CA GLY A 56 -3.59 7.98 11.39
C GLY A 56 -4.36 6.92 12.16
N ASN A 57 -5.53 7.29 12.69
CA ASN A 57 -6.34 6.36 13.49
C ASN A 57 -6.83 5.15 12.68
N LEU A 58 -6.87 5.24 11.35
CA LEU A 58 -7.25 4.12 10.47
C LEU A 58 -6.06 3.24 10.05
N ALA A 59 -4.83 3.79 10.01
CA ALA A 59 -3.60 3.04 9.75
C ALA A 59 -2.49 3.35 10.78
N PRO A 60 -2.59 2.81 12.01
CA PRO A 60 -1.58 3.02 13.06
C PRO A 60 -0.17 2.52 12.69
N ASP A 61 -0.07 1.41 11.96
CA ASP A 61 1.22 0.89 11.44
C ASP A 61 1.65 1.55 10.15
N GLY A 62 0.75 2.31 9.54
CA GLY A 62 0.94 3.01 8.29
C GLY A 62 0.26 2.33 7.10
N ALA A 63 0.25 3.05 6.00
CA ALA A 63 -0.24 2.61 4.69
C ALA A 63 0.57 3.32 3.59
N ILE A 64 0.43 2.90 2.35
CA ILE A 64 1.15 3.48 1.22
C ILE A 64 0.19 3.90 0.12
N VAL A 65 0.41 5.08 -0.44
CA VAL A 65 -0.30 5.58 -1.62
C VAL A 65 0.69 6.10 -2.67
N LYS A 66 0.40 5.85 -3.94
CA LYS A 66 1.17 6.39 -5.07
C LYS A 66 0.49 7.66 -5.58
N VAL A 67 1.17 8.79 -5.46
CA VAL A 67 0.71 10.12 -5.92
C VAL A 67 1.39 10.58 -7.21
N ALA A 68 2.27 9.76 -7.78
CA ALA A 68 2.95 10.06 -9.04
C ALA A 68 1.94 10.40 -10.15
N GLY A 69 2.07 11.60 -10.74
CA GLY A 69 1.21 12.06 -11.81
C GLY A 69 -0.16 12.60 -11.37
N MET A 70 -0.34 12.89 -10.07
CA MET A 70 -1.56 13.50 -9.52
C MET A 70 -1.33 14.97 -9.16
N ALA A 71 -2.30 15.82 -9.51
CA ALA A 71 -2.28 17.21 -9.07
C ALA A 71 -2.51 17.29 -7.54
N PRO A 72 -1.98 18.31 -6.84
CA PRO A 72 -2.14 18.43 -5.39
C PRO A 72 -3.61 18.35 -4.90
N GLU A 73 -4.54 18.94 -5.63
CA GLU A 73 -5.98 18.89 -5.36
C GLU A 73 -6.59 17.49 -5.48
N GLU A 74 -5.93 16.58 -6.20
CA GLU A 74 -6.35 15.17 -6.35
C GLU A 74 -5.75 14.29 -5.24
N GLN A 75 -4.85 14.82 -4.40
CA GLN A 75 -4.15 14.09 -3.35
C GLN A 75 -4.88 14.10 -1.99
N VAL A 76 -6.02 14.80 -1.92
CA VAL A 76 -6.87 14.87 -0.73
C VAL A 76 -8.28 14.42 -1.10
N PHE A 77 -8.84 13.50 -0.33
CA PHE A 77 -10.17 12.96 -0.56
C PHE A 77 -10.85 12.57 0.73
N THR A 78 -12.11 12.97 0.89
CA THR A 78 -12.95 12.60 2.03
C THR A 78 -14.27 12.07 1.51
N GLY A 79 -14.69 10.90 2.01
CA GLY A 79 -15.89 10.23 1.51
C GLY A 79 -16.42 9.15 2.45
N PRO A 80 -17.71 8.77 2.32
CA PRO A 80 -18.28 7.67 3.10
C PRO A 80 -17.70 6.33 2.65
N ALA A 81 -17.44 5.46 3.62
CA ALA A 81 -16.95 4.12 3.39
C ALA A 81 -18.00 3.25 2.69
N ARG A 82 -17.54 2.42 1.75
CA ARG A 82 -18.27 1.30 1.17
C ARG A 82 -17.44 0.04 1.35
N VAL A 83 -17.83 -0.83 2.27
CA VAL A 83 -16.99 -1.92 2.79
C VAL A 83 -17.27 -3.24 2.08
N PHE A 84 -16.20 -3.91 1.69
CA PHE A 84 -16.19 -5.24 1.09
C PHE A 84 -15.21 -6.15 1.83
N GLU A 85 -15.60 -7.41 2.03
CA GLU A 85 -14.82 -8.41 2.77
C GLU A 85 -13.87 -9.23 1.88
N CYS A 86 -13.92 -9.02 0.56
CA CYS A 86 -12.97 -9.53 -0.42
C CYS A 86 -13.02 -8.74 -1.74
N GLU A 87 -12.00 -8.91 -2.59
CA GLU A 87 -11.90 -8.28 -3.92
C GLU A 87 -13.07 -8.65 -4.84
N GLU A 88 -13.53 -9.91 -4.82
CA GLU A 88 -14.57 -10.39 -5.72
C GLU A 88 -15.88 -9.62 -5.55
N ASP A 89 -16.26 -9.36 -4.30
CA ASP A 89 -17.47 -8.60 -3.98
C ASP A 89 -17.34 -7.13 -4.40
N ALA A 90 -16.17 -6.54 -4.16
CA ALA A 90 -15.87 -5.18 -4.61
C ALA A 90 -15.90 -5.07 -6.14
N PHE A 91 -15.30 -6.03 -6.84
CA PHE A 91 -15.28 -6.08 -8.29
C PHE A 91 -16.68 -6.24 -8.89
N GLU A 92 -17.50 -7.13 -8.33
CA GLU A 92 -18.89 -7.30 -8.75
C GLU A 92 -19.74 -6.05 -8.50
N ALA A 93 -19.54 -5.36 -7.38
CA ALA A 93 -20.20 -4.08 -7.11
C ALA A 93 -19.77 -3.02 -8.14
N VAL A 94 -18.48 -2.92 -8.47
CA VAL A 94 -17.98 -2.00 -9.49
C VAL A 94 -18.56 -2.32 -10.86
N LYS A 95 -18.56 -3.60 -11.27
CA LYS A 95 -19.16 -4.03 -12.55
C LYS A 95 -20.64 -3.64 -12.67
N LYS A 96 -21.39 -3.76 -11.57
CA LYS A 96 -22.82 -3.41 -11.51
C LYS A 96 -23.06 -1.92 -11.25
N ARG A 97 -22.02 -1.09 -11.12
CA ARG A 97 -22.10 0.32 -10.70
C ARG A 97 -22.87 0.50 -9.39
N ALA A 98 -22.74 -0.46 -8.47
CA ALA A 98 -23.37 -0.47 -7.16
C ALA A 98 -22.53 0.32 -6.12
N TYR A 99 -22.06 1.50 -6.52
CA TYR A 99 -21.29 2.46 -5.72
C TYR A 99 -21.64 3.88 -6.19
N LYS A 100 -21.33 4.89 -5.39
CA LYS A 100 -21.60 6.30 -5.70
C LYS A 100 -20.31 7.09 -5.89
N GLU A 101 -20.41 8.15 -6.67
CA GLU A 101 -19.38 9.19 -6.72
C GLU A 101 -19.13 9.75 -5.32
N GLY A 102 -17.86 9.94 -4.96
CA GLY A 102 -17.46 10.43 -3.64
C GLY A 102 -17.27 9.33 -2.57
N GLU A 103 -17.57 8.07 -2.85
CA GLU A 103 -17.35 6.98 -1.88
C GLU A 103 -15.86 6.61 -1.74
N VAL A 104 -15.51 6.02 -0.59
CA VAL A 104 -14.24 5.33 -0.35
C VAL A 104 -14.52 3.83 -0.31
N ILE A 105 -14.10 3.12 -1.35
CA ILE A 105 -14.24 1.66 -1.41
C ILE A 105 -13.17 1.04 -0.51
N VAL A 106 -13.62 0.30 0.51
CA VAL A 106 -12.77 -0.39 1.48
C VAL A 106 -12.79 -1.87 1.14
N ILE A 107 -11.64 -2.45 0.80
CA ILE A 107 -11.51 -3.89 0.55
C ILE A 107 -10.61 -4.47 1.65
N ARG A 108 -11.17 -5.25 2.56
CA ARG A 108 -10.45 -5.76 3.74
C ARG A 108 -10.38 -7.28 3.77
N ASN A 109 -9.57 -7.81 4.69
CA ASN A 109 -9.17 -9.22 4.75
C ASN A 109 -8.34 -9.66 3.54
N GLU A 110 -7.64 -8.71 2.91
CA GLU A 110 -6.76 -8.97 1.78
C GLU A 110 -5.28 -8.83 2.17
N GLY A 111 -5.00 -8.67 3.47
CA GLY A 111 -3.66 -8.56 4.02
C GLY A 111 -2.84 -9.87 4.01
N PRO A 112 -1.61 -9.85 4.54
CA PRO A 112 -0.73 -11.01 4.59
C PRO A 112 -1.38 -12.25 5.21
N ALA A 113 -2.01 -12.12 6.38
CA ALA A 113 -2.69 -13.23 7.04
C ALA A 113 -4.15 -13.39 6.56
N GLY A 114 -4.84 -12.28 6.29
CA GLY A 114 -6.26 -12.26 5.95
C GLY A 114 -6.60 -12.89 4.59
N GLY A 115 -5.80 -12.58 3.56
CA GLY A 115 -6.04 -13.05 2.20
C GLY A 115 -6.10 -14.58 2.09
N PRO A 116 -5.06 -15.33 2.53
CA PRO A 116 -3.69 -14.93 2.87
C PRO A 116 -2.81 -14.65 1.64
N GLY A 117 -1.63 -14.08 1.85
CA GLY A 117 -0.64 -13.81 0.80
C GLY A 117 -0.64 -12.39 0.25
N MET A 118 -1.48 -11.51 0.82
CA MET A 118 -1.53 -10.09 0.48
C MET A 118 -1.69 -9.87 -1.04
N ARG A 119 -2.78 -10.34 -1.65
CA ARG A 119 -2.91 -10.34 -3.12
C ARG A 119 -2.93 -8.94 -3.74
N GLU A 120 -2.61 -8.87 -5.03
CA GLU A 120 -2.62 -7.64 -5.80
C GLU A 120 -3.95 -7.48 -6.54
N MET A 121 -4.63 -6.35 -6.35
CA MET A 121 -5.97 -6.11 -6.88
C MET A 121 -5.97 -5.14 -8.07
N LEU A 122 -5.74 -5.68 -9.28
CA LEU A 122 -5.81 -4.89 -10.52
C LEU A 122 -7.24 -4.81 -11.08
N ALA A 123 -8.05 -5.86 -10.91
CA ALA A 123 -9.34 -5.98 -11.61
C ALA A 123 -10.30 -4.84 -11.23
N THR A 124 -10.45 -4.58 -9.93
CA THR A 124 -11.33 -3.52 -9.41
C THR A 124 -10.86 -2.13 -9.82
N THR A 125 -9.56 -1.85 -9.75
CA THR A 125 -9.01 -0.53 -10.11
C THR A 125 -9.10 -0.26 -11.61
N ALA A 126 -8.85 -1.27 -12.45
CA ALA A 126 -9.01 -1.17 -13.90
C ALA A 126 -10.47 -0.93 -14.30
N ALA A 127 -11.42 -1.63 -13.68
CA ALA A 127 -12.85 -1.47 -13.96
C ALA A 127 -13.35 -0.06 -13.59
N LEU A 128 -12.96 0.48 -12.44
CA LEU A 128 -13.30 1.86 -12.06
C LEU A 128 -12.74 2.89 -13.04
N SER A 129 -11.48 2.73 -13.45
CA SER A 129 -10.88 3.60 -14.45
C SER A 129 -11.61 3.53 -15.79
N GLY A 130 -11.96 2.33 -16.26
CA GLY A 130 -12.72 2.13 -17.50
C GLY A 130 -14.13 2.72 -17.45
N GLN A 131 -14.70 2.88 -16.26
CA GLN A 131 -15.99 3.54 -16.05
C GLN A 131 -15.89 5.07 -15.88
N GLY A 132 -14.69 5.63 -15.91
CA GLY A 132 -14.44 7.07 -15.71
C GLY A 132 -14.46 7.52 -14.25
N MET A 133 -14.38 6.60 -13.30
CA MET A 133 -14.54 6.87 -11.85
C MET A 133 -13.21 6.92 -11.08
N GLY A 134 -12.08 6.67 -11.72
CA GLY A 134 -10.77 6.55 -11.05
C GLY A 134 -10.24 7.81 -10.33
N LYS A 135 -10.85 8.98 -10.55
CA LYS A 135 -10.54 10.23 -9.82
C LYS A 135 -11.66 10.68 -8.87
N LYS A 136 -12.77 9.95 -8.86
CA LYS A 136 -14.03 10.36 -8.21
C LYS A 136 -14.40 9.46 -7.04
N VAL A 137 -13.69 8.36 -6.89
CA VAL A 137 -13.82 7.35 -5.84
C VAL A 137 -12.41 6.99 -5.42
N ALA A 138 -12.20 6.83 -4.11
CA ALA A 138 -10.94 6.34 -3.57
C ALA A 138 -11.06 4.87 -3.19
N LEU A 139 -9.92 4.18 -3.08
CA LEU A 139 -9.85 2.79 -2.64
C LEU A 139 -8.85 2.68 -1.50
N ILE A 140 -9.20 1.89 -0.48
CA ILE A 140 -8.27 1.52 0.59
C ILE A 140 -8.31 0.00 0.82
N THR A 141 -7.17 -0.58 1.20
CA THR A 141 -7.07 -2.00 1.49
C THR A 141 -5.91 -2.35 2.42
N ASP A 142 -6.06 -3.41 3.20
CA ASP A 142 -4.96 -4.08 3.90
C ASP A 142 -4.13 -5.00 2.97
N GLY A 143 -4.59 -5.25 1.75
CA GLY A 143 -3.86 -5.92 0.67
C GLY A 143 -2.99 -4.99 -0.18
N ARG A 144 -2.80 -5.32 -1.46
CA ARG A 144 -1.97 -4.54 -2.40
C ARG A 144 -2.73 -4.09 -3.64
N PHE A 145 -2.27 -2.99 -4.23
CA PHE A 145 -2.69 -2.55 -5.56
C PHE A 145 -1.54 -2.70 -6.56
N SER A 146 -1.90 -2.74 -7.83
CA SER A 146 -0.94 -2.90 -8.91
C SER A 146 -0.13 -1.63 -9.17
N GLY A 147 1.09 -1.79 -9.66
CA GLY A 147 1.91 -0.68 -10.14
C GLY A 147 1.22 0.14 -11.24
N ALA A 148 0.31 -0.47 -12.00
CA ALA A 148 -0.46 0.17 -13.07
C ALA A 148 -1.67 0.99 -12.55
N THR A 149 -2.03 0.87 -11.27
CA THR A 149 -3.18 1.55 -10.68
C THR A 149 -3.01 3.07 -10.75
N ARG A 150 -4.14 3.77 -10.97
CA ARG A 150 -4.28 5.22 -11.04
C ARG A 150 -5.32 5.69 -10.02
N GLY A 151 -5.22 6.94 -9.58
CA GLY A 151 -6.11 7.51 -8.57
C GLY A 151 -5.67 7.22 -7.13
N LEU A 152 -6.45 7.66 -6.15
CA LEU A 152 -6.19 7.45 -4.74
C LEU A 152 -6.50 6.02 -4.33
N CYS A 153 -5.51 5.14 -4.50
CA CYS A 153 -5.57 3.76 -4.07
C CYS A 153 -4.51 3.52 -2.98
N VAL A 154 -4.98 3.37 -1.74
CA VAL A 154 -4.15 3.18 -0.55
C VAL A 154 -4.03 1.70 -0.23
N GLY A 155 -2.84 1.14 -0.35
CA GLY A 155 -2.55 -0.25 0.02
C GLY A 155 -1.83 -0.36 1.35
N HIS A 156 -1.64 -1.60 1.80
CA HIS A 156 -0.82 -1.95 2.95
C HIS A 156 -1.34 -1.34 4.26
N VAL A 157 -2.64 -1.06 4.38
CA VAL A 157 -3.23 -0.51 5.60
C VAL A 157 -2.99 -1.46 6.76
N GLY A 158 -2.18 -1.00 7.72
CA GLY A 158 -1.77 -1.76 8.88
C GLY A 158 -2.24 -1.16 10.22
N PRO A 159 -2.57 -1.98 11.23
CA PRO A 159 -2.66 -3.44 11.18
C PRO A 159 -3.76 -3.92 10.24
N GLU A 160 -3.58 -5.09 9.63
CA GLU A 160 -4.58 -5.67 8.71
C GLU A 160 -5.86 -6.09 9.45
N ALA A 161 -6.94 -6.34 8.70
CA ALA A 161 -8.21 -6.72 9.30
C ALA A 161 -8.13 -8.04 10.08
N ALA A 162 -7.36 -9.01 9.59
CA ALA A 162 -7.19 -10.30 10.25
C ALA A 162 -6.52 -10.22 11.64
N HIS A 163 -5.81 -9.13 11.92
CA HIS A 163 -5.21 -8.83 13.21
C HIS A 163 -6.02 -7.81 14.02
N GLY A 164 -7.27 -7.54 13.63
CA GLY A 164 -8.15 -6.62 14.32
C GLY A 164 -7.72 -5.16 14.17
N GLY A 165 -7.01 -4.81 13.10
CA GLY A 165 -6.69 -3.41 12.83
C GLY A 165 -7.93 -2.54 12.65
N PRO A 166 -7.81 -1.20 12.74
CA PRO A 166 -8.95 -0.29 12.60
C PRO A 166 -9.79 -0.49 11.32
N ILE A 167 -9.16 -0.94 10.22
CA ILE A 167 -9.86 -1.29 8.96
C ILE A 167 -10.91 -2.43 9.14
N ALA A 168 -10.71 -3.34 10.11
CA ALA A 168 -11.69 -4.37 10.48
C ALA A 168 -12.96 -3.79 11.14
N LEU A 169 -12.90 -2.56 11.64
CA LEU A 169 -13.95 -1.94 12.45
C LEU A 169 -14.83 -0.99 11.63
N LEU A 170 -14.44 -0.71 10.38
CA LEU A 170 -15.21 0.13 9.48
C LEU A 170 -16.56 -0.51 9.14
N ARG A 171 -17.55 0.36 8.96
CA ARG A 171 -18.92 0.09 8.51
C ARG A 171 -19.25 1.02 7.34
N ASP A 172 -20.21 0.62 6.52
CA ASP A 172 -20.73 1.47 5.45
C ASP A 172 -21.17 2.83 6.01
N GLY A 173 -20.77 3.91 5.34
CA GLY A 173 -21.10 5.28 5.70
C GLY A 173 -20.11 5.97 6.64
N ASP A 174 -19.16 5.27 7.26
CA ASP A 174 -18.11 5.92 8.06
C ASP A 174 -17.29 6.88 7.18
N MET A 175 -17.11 8.13 7.61
CA MET A 175 -16.38 9.12 6.82
C MET A 175 -14.87 8.90 6.94
N ILE A 176 -14.21 8.62 5.82
CA ILE A 176 -12.77 8.40 5.72
C ILE A 176 -12.13 9.61 5.04
N THR A 177 -10.98 10.06 5.56
CA THR A 177 -10.13 11.09 4.96
C THR A 177 -8.79 10.48 4.57
N ILE A 178 -8.39 10.72 3.32
CA ILE A 178 -7.08 10.42 2.76
C ILE A 178 -6.44 11.75 2.42
N ASP A 179 -5.36 12.12 3.10
CA ASP A 179 -4.60 13.34 2.82
C ASP A 179 -3.14 12.96 2.58
N ALA A 180 -2.79 12.77 1.30
CA ALA A 180 -1.42 12.40 0.93
C ALA A 180 -0.45 13.58 0.97
N ILE A 181 -0.93 14.81 1.14
CA ILE A 181 -0.06 15.99 1.35
C ILE A 181 0.46 15.97 2.78
N ARG A 182 -0.42 15.65 3.75
CA ARG A 182 -0.07 15.55 5.18
C ARG A 182 0.43 14.18 5.60
N GLY A 183 0.23 13.16 4.76
CA GLY A 183 0.53 11.78 5.12
C GLY A 183 -0.50 11.20 6.10
N GLU A 184 -1.77 11.59 5.98
CA GLU A 184 -2.85 11.19 6.87
C GLU A 184 -3.79 10.14 6.24
N LEU A 185 -4.14 9.11 7.01
CA LEU A 185 -5.28 8.24 6.76
C LEU A 185 -6.13 8.10 8.02
N SER A 186 -7.32 8.68 8.01
CA SER A 186 -8.19 8.75 9.18
C SER A 186 -9.64 8.42 8.90
N VAL A 187 -10.36 8.03 9.95
CA VAL A 187 -11.81 7.85 9.95
C VAL A 187 -12.43 8.74 11.03
N ALA A 188 -13.55 9.39 10.73
CA ALA A 188 -14.29 10.28 11.63
C ALA A 188 -15.10 9.49 12.69
N LEU A 189 -14.40 8.67 13.48
CA LEU A 189 -14.93 7.96 14.63
C LEU A 189 -14.14 8.35 15.87
N SER A 190 -14.82 8.49 17.00
CA SER A 190 -14.14 8.74 18.27
C SER A 190 -13.38 7.49 18.74
N GLU A 191 -12.44 7.68 19.66
CA GLU A 191 -11.70 6.56 20.25
C GLU A 191 -12.63 5.60 21.00
N GLU A 192 -13.69 6.12 21.65
CA GLU A 192 -14.69 5.33 22.36
C GLU A 192 -15.50 4.46 21.38
N GLU A 193 -15.91 4.99 20.24
CA GLU A 193 -16.64 4.23 19.22
C GLU A 193 -15.74 3.14 18.63
N LEU A 194 -14.47 3.46 18.31
CA LEU A 194 -13.50 2.45 17.83
C LEU A 194 -13.25 1.38 18.90
N ALA A 195 -13.13 1.74 20.17
CA ALA A 195 -12.96 0.80 21.26
C ALA A 195 -14.20 -0.11 21.45
N ALA A 196 -15.41 0.46 21.37
CA ALA A 196 -16.66 -0.30 21.44
C ALA A 196 -16.78 -1.29 20.28
N ARG A 197 -16.48 -0.86 19.05
CA ARG A 197 -16.46 -1.74 17.88
C ARG A 197 -15.41 -2.83 17.98
N ARG A 198 -14.23 -2.51 18.51
CA ARG A 198 -13.16 -3.49 18.78
C ARG A 198 -13.59 -4.54 19.79
N ALA A 199 -14.26 -4.13 20.87
CA ALA A 199 -14.77 -5.06 21.88
C ALA A 199 -15.87 -6.00 21.30
N ALA A 200 -16.65 -5.51 20.34
CA ALA A 200 -17.67 -6.29 19.63
C ALA A 200 -17.13 -7.10 18.43
N TRP A 201 -15.85 -6.96 18.08
CA TRP A 201 -15.27 -7.64 16.92
C TRP A 201 -15.12 -9.14 17.20
N THR A 202 -15.73 -9.97 16.35
CA THR A 202 -15.81 -11.43 16.54
C THR A 202 -14.53 -12.19 16.14
N GLY A 203 -13.46 -11.46 15.84
CA GLY A 203 -12.22 -12.04 15.31
C GLY A 203 -12.17 -12.10 13.79
N PRO A 204 -11.07 -12.62 13.24
CA PRO A 204 -10.82 -12.63 11.81
C PRO A 204 -11.78 -13.55 11.06
N ARG A 205 -12.05 -13.20 9.79
CA ARG A 205 -12.74 -14.09 8.86
C ARG A 205 -11.97 -15.42 8.75
N PRO A 206 -12.65 -16.58 8.83
CA PRO A 206 -11.99 -17.86 8.61
C PRO A 206 -11.40 -17.96 7.20
N THR A 207 -10.16 -18.41 7.11
CA THR A 207 -9.51 -18.69 5.82
C THR A 207 -9.96 -20.04 5.26
N GLN A 208 -10.18 -20.12 3.95
CA GLN A 208 -10.43 -21.37 3.24
C GLN A 208 -9.15 -22.22 3.04
N TYR A 209 -7.98 -21.64 3.32
CA TYR A 209 -6.69 -22.31 3.20
C TYR A 209 -6.29 -22.92 4.53
N THR A 210 -6.75 -24.15 4.79
CA THR A 210 -6.59 -24.84 6.09
C THR A 210 -5.38 -25.78 6.15
N SER A 211 -4.62 -25.91 5.06
CA SER A 211 -3.39 -26.71 4.99
C SER A 211 -2.45 -26.22 3.87
N GLY A 212 -1.27 -26.83 3.75
CA GLY A 212 -0.33 -26.56 2.66
C GLY A 212 0.47 -25.26 2.82
N ALA A 213 1.07 -24.80 1.72
CA ALA A 213 2.00 -23.66 1.74
C ALA A 213 1.32 -22.33 2.14
N VAL A 214 0.11 -22.07 1.65
CA VAL A 214 -0.64 -20.84 1.95
C VAL A 214 -1.03 -20.78 3.42
N TRP A 215 -1.45 -21.91 4.01
CA TRP A 215 -1.70 -21.98 5.45
C TRP A 215 -0.43 -21.69 6.25
N LYS A 216 0.73 -22.29 5.90
CA LYS A 216 2.00 -22.00 6.57
C LYS A 216 2.37 -20.52 6.48
N PHE A 217 2.20 -19.91 5.31
CA PHE A 217 2.43 -18.47 5.13
C PHE A 217 1.57 -17.66 6.08
N ALA A 218 0.26 -17.89 6.12
CA ALA A 218 -0.68 -17.17 6.98
C ALA A 218 -0.36 -17.29 8.48
N LYS A 219 0.32 -18.36 8.90
CA LYS A 219 0.76 -18.55 10.29
C LYS A 219 2.07 -17.84 10.63
N LEU A 220 2.92 -17.59 9.63
CA LEU A 220 4.29 -17.12 9.83
C LEU A 220 4.51 -15.69 9.37
N CYS A 221 3.68 -15.16 8.47
CA CYS A 221 3.89 -13.85 7.90
C CYS A 221 3.77 -12.75 8.97
N GLY A 222 4.77 -11.88 9.01
CA GLY A 222 4.72 -10.63 9.74
C GLY A 222 3.82 -9.59 9.06
N PRO A 223 3.65 -8.41 9.68
CA PRO A 223 2.86 -7.33 9.12
C PRO A 223 3.51 -6.73 7.87
N ALA A 224 2.69 -6.12 7.01
CA ALA A 224 3.12 -5.45 5.79
C ALA A 224 4.16 -4.34 6.05
N ARG A 225 4.09 -3.67 7.21
CA ARG A 225 5.05 -2.64 7.67
C ARG A 225 6.50 -3.11 7.65
N TYR A 226 6.74 -4.39 7.90
CA TYR A 226 8.07 -5.01 7.89
C TYR A 226 8.31 -5.87 6.64
N GLY A 227 7.51 -5.69 5.59
CA GLY A 227 7.65 -6.41 4.32
C GLY A 227 7.02 -7.80 4.29
N ALA A 228 6.11 -8.12 5.24
CA ALA A 228 5.41 -9.41 5.30
C ALA A 228 6.36 -10.64 5.29
N VAL A 229 7.52 -10.50 5.92
CA VAL A 229 8.52 -11.57 6.05
C VAL A 229 7.95 -12.77 6.81
N THR A 230 8.38 -13.98 6.46
CA THR A 230 7.94 -15.25 7.09
C THR A 230 9.00 -15.86 8.01
N HIS A 231 9.96 -15.04 8.43
CA HIS A 231 11.08 -15.42 9.28
C HIS A 231 11.40 -14.29 10.27
N PRO A 232 12.10 -14.57 11.39
CA PRO A 232 12.47 -13.58 12.40
C PRO A 232 13.49 -12.51 11.95
N GLY A 233 13.91 -12.52 10.68
CA GLY A 233 15.01 -11.69 10.16
C GLY A 233 16.40 -12.29 10.37
N ALA A 234 17.40 -11.77 9.64
CA ALA A 234 18.78 -12.24 9.71
C ALA A 234 19.43 -12.02 11.09
N ALA A 235 18.98 -11.02 11.86
CA ALA A 235 19.46 -10.78 13.22
C ALA A 235 19.10 -11.92 14.19
N GLY A 236 18.11 -12.75 13.86
CA GLY A 236 17.76 -13.95 14.61
C GLY A 236 18.51 -15.21 14.17
N GLU A 237 19.31 -15.14 13.12
CA GLU A 237 20.08 -16.29 12.62
C GLU A 237 21.26 -16.57 13.56
N SER A 238 21.31 -17.77 14.14
CA SER A 238 22.39 -18.15 15.05
C SER A 238 23.55 -18.87 14.35
N HIS A 239 23.34 -19.36 13.12
CA HIS A 239 24.35 -20.09 12.36
C HIS A 239 24.09 -20.01 10.85
N ILE A 240 25.07 -19.56 10.06
CA ILE A 240 24.95 -19.49 8.60
C ILE A 240 25.27 -20.86 8.01
N TYR A 241 24.28 -21.52 7.40
CA TYR A 241 24.42 -22.87 6.84
C TYR A 241 25.51 -22.99 5.75
N MET A 242 25.76 -21.91 5.00
CA MET A 242 26.75 -21.88 3.91
C MET A 242 28.21 -21.71 4.37
N ASP A 243 28.45 -21.38 5.64
CA ASP A 243 29.81 -21.13 6.16
C ASP A 243 30.52 -22.42 6.64
N GLN A 244 30.25 -23.56 6.00
CA GLN A 244 30.92 -24.84 6.26
C GLN A 244 32.10 -25.12 5.30
#